data_AF-A0ABD3EMZ9-F1
#
_entry.id   AF-A0ABD3EMZ9-F1
#
_cell.length_a   1.000
_cell.length_b   1.000
_cell.length_c   1.000
_cell.angle_alpha   90.00
_cell.angle_beta   90.00
_cell.angle_gamma   90.00
#
_symmetry.space_group_name_H-M   'P 1'
#
loop_
_entity.id
_entity.type
_entity.pdbx_description
1 polymer ?
#
loop_
_entity_poly.entity_id
_entity_poly.type
_entity_poly.pdbx_seq_one_letter_code
_entity_poly.pdbx_strand_id
1 'polypeptide(L)'
;MYIGQNDLMASLDSILYAQVIWKIPSSISEVKDALWAVYQLGGRNFCVHNTGPLGCLPRELATKDKLRSNDFDRFGCIKSFNDDAQAFNAKLNDM
;
A
#
# COMPACT_ATOMS: atom_id res chain seq x y z
N MET A 1 -2.78 -13.45 -5.56
CA MET A 1 -1.48 -12.90 -5.14
C MET A 1 -1.74 -11.58 -4.45
N TYR A 2 -1.36 -11.48 -3.19
CA TYR A 2 -1.57 -10.31 -2.34
C TYR A 2 -0.23 -9.92 -1.73
N ILE A 3 0.37 -8.84 -2.23
CA ILE A 3 1.74 -8.41 -1.90
C ILE A 3 1.75 -6.87 -1.81
N GLY A 4 2.56 -6.32 -0.91
CA GLY A 4 2.82 -4.87 -0.81
C GLY A 4 2.16 -4.17 0.38
N GLN A 5 1.17 -4.78 1.05
CA GLN A 5 0.51 -4.13 2.19
C GLN A 5 1.47 -3.90 3.37
N ASN A 6 2.29 -4.90 3.70
CA ASN A 6 3.28 -4.79 4.78
C ASN A 6 4.38 -3.77 4.44
N ASP A 7 4.82 -3.73 3.19
CA ASP A 7 5.84 -2.82 2.68
C ASP A 7 5.38 -1.36 2.75
N LEU A 8 4.11 -1.11 2.41
CA LEU A 8 3.47 0.20 2.60
C LEU A 8 3.37 0.55 4.08
N MET A 9 2.86 -0.36 4.93
CA MET A 9 2.75 -0.12 6.38
C MET A 9 4.10 0.18 7.04
N ALA A 10 5.14 -0.56 6.71
CA ALA A 10 6.50 -0.31 7.22
C ALA A 10 7.02 1.07 6.78
N SER A 11 6.63 1.53 5.60
CA SER A 11 7.00 2.85 5.09
C SER A 11 6.22 3.99 5.77
N LEU A 12 5.01 3.72 6.29
CA LEU A 12 4.22 4.66 7.09
C LEU A 12 4.74 4.85 8.53
N ASP A 13 5.62 3.95 8.98
CA ASP A 13 6.28 4.05 10.29
C ASP A 13 7.57 4.89 10.25
N SER A 14 8.12 5.17 9.06
CA SER A 14 9.20 6.15 8.93
C SER A 14 8.64 7.57 8.97
N ILE A 15 9.27 8.44 9.76
CA ILE A 15 8.79 9.77 10.16
C ILE A 15 8.57 10.76 8.97
N LEU A 16 8.88 10.37 7.72
CA LEU A 16 8.55 11.16 6.53
C LEU A 16 7.56 10.41 5.64
N TYR A 17 6.29 10.85 5.69
CA TYR A 17 5.24 10.55 4.71
C TYR A 17 5.73 10.65 3.25
N ALA A 18 6.63 11.60 2.98
CA ALA A 18 7.25 11.77 1.68
C ALA A 18 7.93 10.50 1.16
N GLN A 19 8.44 9.59 2.01
CA GLN A 19 9.18 8.39 1.59
C GLN A 19 8.30 7.26 1.04
N VAL A 20 7.00 7.22 1.35
CA VAL A 20 6.12 6.12 0.94
C VAL A 20 5.93 6.10 -0.57
N ILE A 21 5.63 7.27 -1.16
CA ILE A 21 5.40 7.39 -2.61
C ILE A 21 6.64 6.98 -3.41
N TRP A 22 7.86 7.28 -2.95
CA TRP A 22 9.10 6.89 -3.65
C TRP A 22 9.35 5.39 -3.68
N LYS A 23 8.80 4.63 -2.72
CA LYS A 23 8.94 3.17 -2.66
C LYS A 23 7.89 2.43 -3.49
N ILE A 24 6.78 3.07 -3.85
CA ILE A 24 5.73 2.43 -4.65
C ILE A 24 6.29 1.85 -5.97
N PRO A 25 7.10 2.58 -6.78
CA PRO A 25 7.65 2.02 -8.02
C PRO A 25 8.50 0.76 -7.81
N SER A 26 9.35 0.73 -6.77
CA SER A 26 10.18 -0.45 -6.48
C SER A 26 9.33 -1.63 -6.02
N SER A 27 8.35 -1.42 -5.14
CA SER A 27 7.44 -2.49 -4.71
C SER A 27 6.64 -3.07 -5.88
N ILE A 28 6.20 -2.23 -6.82
CA ILE A 28 5.52 -2.70 -8.04
C ILE A 28 6.45 -3.53 -8.93
N SER A 29 7.73 -3.15 -9.03
CA SER A 29 8.73 -3.96 -9.75
C SER A 29 8.89 -5.34 -9.11
N GLU A 30 8.96 -5.42 -7.78
CA GLU A 30 9.07 -6.69 -7.05
C GLU A 30 7.84 -7.59 -7.27
N VAL A 31 6.63 -6.99 -7.34
CA VAL A 31 5.42 -7.74 -7.69
C VAL A 31 5.51 -8.28 -9.13
N LYS A 32 6.01 -7.49 -10.09
CA LYS A 32 6.24 -7.96 -11.47
C LYS A 32 7.24 -9.12 -11.52
N ASP A 33 8.34 -9.01 -10.80
CA ASP A 33 9.37 -10.05 -10.74
C ASP A 33 8.81 -11.34 -10.13
N ALA A 34 7.99 -11.24 -9.07
CA ALA A 34 7.32 -12.39 -8.47
C ALA A 34 6.34 -13.07 -9.45
N LEU A 35 5.53 -12.29 -10.18
CA LEU A 35 4.64 -12.83 -11.22
C LEU A 35 5.45 -13.52 -12.32
N TRP A 36 6.54 -12.90 -12.75
CA TRP A 36 7.43 -13.46 -13.77
C TRP A 36 8.06 -14.77 -13.31
N ALA A 37 8.54 -14.85 -12.08
CA ALA A 37 9.08 -16.09 -11.52
C ALA A 37 8.06 -17.23 -11.53
N VAL A 38 6.82 -16.95 -11.11
CA VAL A 38 5.74 -17.95 -11.14
C VAL A 38 5.36 -18.31 -12.59
N TYR A 39 5.39 -17.36 -13.52
CA TYR A 39 5.17 -17.61 -14.94
C TYR A 39 6.21 -18.58 -15.52
N GLN A 40 7.49 -18.40 -15.18
CA GLN A 40 8.58 -19.29 -15.60
C GLN A 40 8.44 -20.71 -15.04
N LEU A 41 7.78 -20.86 -13.89
CA LEU A 41 7.44 -22.16 -13.30
C LEU A 41 6.15 -22.80 -13.87
N GLY A 42 5.55 -22.20 -14.91
CA GLY A 42 4.36 -22.73 -15.58
C GLY A 42 3.04 -22.10 -15.14
N GLY A 43 3.06 -21.08 -14.27
CA GLY A 43 1.86 -20.30 -13.93
C GLY A 43 1.32 -19.54 -15.14
N ARG A 44 0.00 -19.58 -15.35
CA ARG A 44 -0.66 -18.93 -16.51
C ARG A 44 -1.83 -18.03 -16.15
N ASN A 45 -2.42 -18.24 -14.98
CA ASN A 45 -3.54 -17.44 -14.49
C ASN A 45 -3.12 -16.78 -13.19
N PHE A 46 -3.16 -15.45 -13.17
CA PHE A 46 -2.78 -14.66 -12.02
C PHE A 46 -3.98 -13.85 -11.56
N CYS A 47 -4.30 -13.96 -10.28
CA CYS A 47 -5.18 -13.02 -9.62
C CYS A 47 -4.31 -12.12 -8.75
N VAL A 48 -4.34 -10.81 -8.98
CA VAL A 48 -3.58 -9.83 -8.21
C VAL A 48 -4.59 -8.98 -7.44
N HIS A 49 -4.39 -8.86 -6.13
CA HIS A 49 -5.33 -8.15 -5.24
C HIS A 49 -4.75 -6.81 -4.78
N ASN A 50 -5.58 -5.78 -4.86
CA ASN A 50 -5.32 -4.44 -4.32
C ASN A 50 -5.17 -4.46 -2.80
N THR A 51 -4.39 -3.53 -2.27
CA THR A 51 -4.28 -3.29 -0.82
C THR A 51 -5.54 -2.62 -0.27
N GLY A 52 -5.87 -2.93 0.99
CA GLY A 52 -7.01 -2.35 1.68
C GLY A 52 -6.75 -0.92 2.16
N PRO A 53 -7.78 -0.24 2.71
CA PRO A 53 -7.65 1.14 3.19
C PRO A 53 -6.78 1.19 4.45
N LEU A 54 -5.51 1.55 4.28
CA LEU A 54 -4.51 1.54 5.35
C LEU A 54 -4.84 2.51 6.49
N GLY A 55 -5.44 3.66 6.17
CA GLY A 55 -5.84 4.66 7.17
C GLY A 55 -6.97 4.21 8.08
N CYS A 56 -7.67 3.13 7.73
CA CYS A 56 -8.73 2.54 8.56
C CYS A 56 -8.23 1.43 9.49
N LEU A 57 -6.94 1.08 9.43
CA LEU A 57 -6.40 0.00 10.23
C LEU A 57 -6.36 0.39 11.72
N PRO A 58 -6.84 -0.47 12.64
CA PRO A 58 -6.84 -0.17 14.08
C PRO A 58 -5.47 0.20 14.62
N ARG A 59 -4.39 -0.41 14.09
CA ARG A 59 -3.01 -0.10 14.47
C ARG A 59 -2.68 1.37 14.18
N GLU A 60 -3.00 1.86 12.99
CA GLU A 60 -2.67 3.23 12.58
C GLU A 60 -3.49 4.24 13.40
N LEU A 61 -4.78 3.96 13.58
CA LEU A 61 -5.66 4.79 14.42
C LEU A 61 -5.22 4.83 15.89
N ALA A 62 -4.66 3.74 16.42
CA ALA A 62 -4.21 3.67 17.82
C ALA A 62 -2.83 4.29 18.05
N THR A 63 -1.97 4.35 17.02
CA THR A 63 -0.54 4.73 17.16
C THR A 63 -0.21 6.13 16.63
N LYS A 64 -1.05 6.71 15.76
CA LYS A 64 -0.82 8.04 15.17
C LYS A 64 -1.60 9.10 15.97
N ASP A 65 -1.09 9.41 17.16
CA ASP A 65 -1.69 10.31 18.17
C ASP A 65 -1.60 11.82 17.85
N LYS A 66 -0.74 12.22 16.90
CA LYS A 66 -0.49 13.62 16.53
C LYS A 66 -1.38 14.17 15.41
N LEU A 67 -2.36 13.39 14.94
CA LEU A 67 -3.25 13.78 13.85
C LEU A 67 -4.35 14.75 14.32
N ARG A 68 -4.69 15.70 13.46
CA ARG A 68 -5.78 16.66 13.67
C ARG A 68 -7.08 16.11 13.10
N SER A 69 -8.21 16.67 13.54
CA SER A 69 -9.53 16.25 13.03
C SER A 69 -9.65 16.34 11.51
N ASN A 70 -8.92 17.25 10.86
CA ASN A 70 -8.91 17.38 9.40
C ASN A 70 -8.02 16.35 8.68
N ASP A 71 -7.27 15.51 9.38
CA ASP A 71 -6.47 14.44 8.78
C ASP A 71 -7.31 13.17 8.55
N PHE A 72 -8.50 13.11 9.14
CA PHE A 72 -9.44 12.01 9.00
C PHE A 72 -10.47 12.27 7.88
N ASP A 73 -10.96 11.21 7.26
CA ASP A 73 -12.11 11.25 6.36
C ASP A 73 -13.44 11.17 7.13
N ARG A 74 -14.55 11.17 6.41
CA ARG A 74 -15.90 11.08 6.98
C ARG A 74 -16.19 9.77 7.73
N PHE A 75 -15.35 8.75 7.57
CA PHE A 75 -15.47 7.44 8.21
C PHE A 75 -14.50 7.29 9.39
N GLY A 76 -13.69 8.32 9.69
CA GLY A 76 -12.71 8.30 10.76
C GLY A 76 -11.38 7.65 10.38
N CYS A 77 -11.11 7.45 9.08
CA CYS A 77 -9.86 6.89 8.60
C CYS A 77 -8.85 7.97 8.25
N ILE A 78 -7.55 7.70 8.43
CA ILE A 78 -6.46 8.63 8.09
C ILE A 78 -6.39 8.79 6.56
N LYS A 79 -6.66 9.99 6.04
CA LYS A 79 -6.78 10.25 4.59
C LYS A 79 -5.50 9.94 3.83
N SER A 80 -4.39 10.50 4.29
CA SER A 80 -3.09 10.36 3.61
C SER A 80 -2.65 8.91 3.44
N PHE A 81 -3.00 8.03 4.38
CA PHE A 81 -2.64 6.62 4.32
C PHE A 81 -3.53 5.87 3.32
N ASN A 82 -4.80 6.27 3.22
CA ASN A 82 -5.69 5.77 2.18
C ASN A 82 -5.28 6.26 0.80
N ASP A 83 -4.78 7.50 0.68
CA ASP A 83 -4.25 8.05 -0.57
C ASP A 83 -3.02 7.26 -1.05
N ASP A 84 -2.12 6.87 -0.15
CA ASP A 84 -0.97 6.02 -0.48
C ASP A 84 -1.39 4.62 -0.96
N ALA A 85 -2.38 4.02 -0.29
CA ALA A 85 -2.95 2.74 -0.71
C ALA A 85 -3.58 2.84 -2.11
N GLN A 86 -4.29 3.94 -2.40
CA GLN A 86 -4.85 4.20 -3.71
C GLN A 86 -3.77 4.41 -4.78
N ALA A 87 -2.69 5.15 -4.46
CA ALA A 87 -1.58 5.34 -5.37
C ALA A 87 -0.88 4.02 -5.72
N PHE A 88 -0.68 3.16 -4.72
CA PHE A 88 -0.14 1.81 -4.95
C PHE A 88 -1.07 0.97 -5.83
N ASN A 89 -2.38 0.95 -5.52
CA ASN A 89 -3.38 0.21 -6.30
C ASN A 89 -3.49 0.71 -7.74
N ALA A 90 -3.36 2.01 -7.98
CA ALA A 90 -3.31 2.57 -9.32
C ALA A 90 -2.11 2.03 -10.10
N LYS A 91 -0.90 2.03 -9.50
CA LYS A 91 0.30 1.48 -10.15
C LYS A 91 0.24 -0.03 -10.35
N LEU A 92 -0.44 -0.76 -9.46
CA LEU A 92 -0.67 -2.19 -9.58
C LEU A 92 -1.60 -2.52 -10.76
N ASN A 93 -2.59 -1.66 -11.01
CA ASN A 93 -3.51 -1.81 -12.13
C ASN A 93 -2.89 -1.45 -13.49
N ASP A 94 -1.88 -0.57 -13.49
CA ASP A 94 -1.10 -0.18 -14.67
C ASP A 94 0.02 -1.19 -15.04
N MET A 95 0.06 -2.36 -14.37
CA MET A 95 1.15 -3.32 -14.53
C MET A 95 1.21 -4.04 -15.87
#